data_AF-A0A4Q1L0U7-F1
#
_entry.id   AF-A0A4Q1L0U7-F1
#
_cell.length_a   1.000
_cell.length_b   1.000
_cell.length_c   1.000
_cell.angle_alpha   90.00
_cell.angle_beta   90.00
_cell.angle_gamma   90.00
#
_symmetry.space_group_name_H-M   'P 1'
#
loop_
_entity.id
_entity.type
_entity.pdbx_description
1 polymer ?
#
loop_
_entity_poly.entity_id
_entity_poly.type
_entity_poly.pdbx_seq_one_letter_code
_entity_poly.pdbx_strand_id
1 'polypeptide(L)'
;MIKKILISFCLFFSVLTLAQEGTASPYSFYGIGDVKFKGAVENRSMGGVSVFSDSIHVNLQNPASFSHLKYTTFTIGANNNNVNLKTDSQSEKATRTTIDYLVVAMPVAKKFGASLGLLPFSSVGYKIENINEDTTQQSARYFGDGGVNRFFGSLAYSFNDNFSFGVDINYNFGNISTNSVEFIPEIQLGTRELNTSKINGFNYNFGVMYNKKVTEKLTLFGSLAYSPQSNLDVENSRNITTVFVTSTFNAFPQEDGITQVSTSKLKLPSKFVFGAGIGEVRKWMVGTELTFQQSSSFGNRFNDITNVEYENSTKISFGGYYIPKYNSFNKYLQRVTYRAGFNYENTGLIINNESINNYGITFGLGLPLGGSFSNINVGFEYGKRGTTNAGLVEENYTNVFISLSLNDKWFVKRKYE
;
A
#
# COMPACT_ATOMS: atom_id res chain seq x y z
N MET A 1 15.05 4.50 33.28
CA MET A 1 14.66 3.81 32.02
C MET A 1 13.17 3.91 31.72
N ILE A 2 12.28 3.62 32.69
CA ILE A 2 10.81 3.66 32.50
C ILE A 2 10.30 5.01 31.95
N LYS A 3 10.75 6.15 32.47
CA LYS A 3 10.35 7.48 31.94
C LYS A 3 10.72 7.70 30.46
N LYS A 4 11.87 7.17 30.00
CA LYS A 4 12.29 7.28 28.59
C LYS A 4 11.46 6.38 27.69
N ILE A 5 11.12 5.18 28.15
CA ILE A 5 10.20 4.26 27.43
C ILE A 5 8.81 4.88 27.33
N LEU A 6 8.30 5.47 28.42
CA LEU A 6 6.97 6.07 28.47
C LEU A 6 6.87 7.32 27.57
N ILE A 7 7.92 8.14 27.53
CA ILE A 7 8.01 9.28 26.59
C ILE A 7 8.05 8.77 25.14
N SER A 8 8.82 7.71 24.84
CA SER A 8 8.85 7.11 23.50
C SER A 8 7.49 6.53 23.11
N PHE A 9 6.77 5.93 24.07
CA PHE A 9 5.44 5.34 23.86
C PHE A 9 4.37 6.42 23.66
N CYS A 10 4.42 7.52 24.42
CA CYS A 10 3.56 8.69 24.24
C CYS A 10 3.83 9.40 22.90
N LEU A 11 5.10 9.56 22.50
CA LEU A 11 5.47 10.07 21.18
C LEU A 11 4.92 9.17 20.08
N PHE A 12 5.05 7.85 20.21
CA PHE A 12 4.50 6.88 19.26
C PHE A 12 2.97 6.99 19.17
N PHE A 13 2.27 7.10 20.30
CA PHE A 13 0.82 7.31 20.34
C PHE A 13 0.38 8.64 19.71
N SER A 14 1.13 9.72 19.91
CA SER A 14 0.83 11.02 19.28
C SER A 14 1.02 11.04 17.76
N VAL A 15 1.92 10.21 17.23
CA VAL A 15 2.08 10.03 15.77
C VAL A 15 0.90 9.22 15.20
N LEU A 16 0.38 8.24 15.94
CA LEU A 16 -0.80 7.48 15.53
C LEU A 16 -2.06 8.36 15.40
N THR A 17 -2.20 9.41 16.22
CA THR A 17 -3.35 10.33 16.13
C THR A 17 -3.32 11.24 14.90
N LEU A 18 -2.16 11.46 14.27
CA LEU A 18 -2.02 12.26 13.05
C LEU A 18 -2.17 11.43 11.75
N ALA A 19 -2.27 10.10 11.86
CA ALA A 19 -2.29 9.17 10.72
C ALA A 19 -3.70 8.70 10.34
N GLN A 20 -4.73 9.54 10.54
CA GLN A 20 -6.14 9.14 10.36
C GLN A 20 -6.57 9.02 8.89
N GLU A 21 -5.93 9.77 7.99
CA GLU A 21 -6.22 9.70 6.55
C GLU A 21 -5.04 9.07 5.80
N GLY A 22 -5.27 7.90 5.19
CA GLY A 22 -4.20 7.18 4.50
C GLY A 22 -3.89 7.72 3.10
N THR A 23 -4.75 8.56 2.52
CA THR A 23 -4.59 9.15 1.18
C THR A 23 -5.19 10.55 1.11
N ALA A 24 -4.85 11.27 0.05
CA ALA A 24 -5.43 12.59 -0.28
C ALA A 24 -5.84 12.65 -1.76
N SER A 25 -6.06 11.49 -2.36
CA SER A 25 -6.32 11.32 -3.78
C SER A 25 -7.82 11.32 -4.06
N PRO A 26 -8.33 12.18 -4.95
CA PRO A 26 -9.70 12.11 -5.44
C PRO A 26 -10.05 10.74 -6.05
N TYR A 27 -9.08 10.07 -6.69
CA TYR A 27 -9.27 8.74 -7.27
C TYR A 27 -9.53 7.65 -6.23
N SER A 28 -9.26 7.91 -4.95
CA SER A 28 -9.60 6.99 -3.86
C SER A 28 -11.10 6.88 -3.56
N PHE A 29 -11.95 7.66 -4.23
CA PHE A 29 -13.40 7.53 -4.12
C PHE A 29 -13.91 6.17 -4.62
N TYR A 30 -13.28 5.61 -5.65
CA TYR A 30 -13.77 4.44 -6.37
C TYR A 30 -13.39 3.11 -5.72
N GLY A 31 -14.20 2.07 -5.95
CA GLY A 31 -13.99 0.73 -5.40
C GLY A 31 -13.81 0.74 -3.88
N ILE A 32 -12.75 0.08 -3.39
CA ILE A 32 -12.34 0.08 -1.97
C ILE A 32 -11.30 1.17 -1.62
N GLY A 33 -11.07 2.12 -2.53
CA GLY A 33 -10.05 3.16 -2.42
C GLY A 33 -8.74 2.85 -3.12
N ASP A 34 -7.76 3.73 -2.89
CA ASP A 34 -6.41 3.60 -3.44
C ASP A 34 -5.72 2.38 -2.80
N VAL A 35 -5.26 1.43 -3.62
CA VAL A 35 -4.43 0.32 -3.14
C VAL A 35 -3.08 0.88 -2.67
N LYS A 36 -2.82 0.79 -1.36
CA LYS A 36 -1.65 1.42 -0.72
C LYS A 36 -0.42 0.55 -0.76
N PHE A 37 -0.62 -0.76 -0.64
CA PHE A 37 0.49 -1.66 -0.41
C PHE A 37 1.27 -1.94 -1.70
N LYS A 38 2.45 -1.32 -1.84
CA LYS A 38 3.38 -1.48 -2.97
C LYS A 38 4.61 -2.35 -2.64
N GLY A 39 4.52 -3.16 -1.58
CA GLY A 39 5.64 -3.96 -1.06
C GLY A 39 6.38 -3.30 0.10
N ALA A 40 7.35 -4.01 0.68
CA ALA A 40 8.24 -3.45 1.69
C ALA A 40 9.12 -2.34 1.10
N VAL A 41 9.66 -1.46 1.94
CA VAL A 41 10.50 -0.32 1.51
C VAL A 41 11.64 -0.75 0.60
N GLU A 42 12.22 -1.92 0.86
CA GLU A 42 13.27 -2.55 0.08
C GLU A 42 12.83 -2.83 -1.36
N ASN A 43 11.64 -3.43 -1.55
CA ASN A 43 11.06 -3.69 -2.87
C ASN A 43 10.62 -2.40 -3.56
N ARG A 44 9.95 -1.50 -2.82
CA ARG A 44 9.47 -0.22 -3.34
C ARG A 44 10.62 0.65 -3.85
N SER A 45 11.77 0.63 -3.17
CA SER A 45 13.00 1.32 -3.61
C SER A 45 13.60 0.77 -4.92
N MET A 46 13.14 -0.40 -5.39
CA MET A 46 13.55 -1.06 -6.64
C MET A 46 12.40 -1.07 -7.66
N GLY A 47 11.54 -0.05 -7.66
CA GLY A 47 10.37 0.02 -8.54
C GLY A 47 9.27 -0.99 -8.21
N GLY A 48 9.35 -1.68 -7.08
CA GLY A 48 8.42 -2.75 -6.70
C GLY A 48 8.87 -4.15 -7.07
N VAL A 49 10.06 -4.33 -7.65
CA VAL A 49 10.59 -5.66 -8.02
C VAL A 49 10.74 -6.54 -6.78
N SER A 50 10.18 -7.75 -6.84
CA SER A 50 10.10 -8.71 -5.73
C SER A 50 10.65 -10.10 -6.08
N VAL A 51 11.37 -10.23 -7.19
CA VAL A 51 11.94 -11.52 -7.64
C VAL A 51 13.07 -12.08 -6.77
N PHE A 52 13.62 -11.27 -5.87
CA PHE A 52 14.73 -11.64 -5.01
C PHE A 52 14.28 -11.88 -3.56
N SER A 53 14.86 -12.90 -2.93
CA SER A 53 14.74 -13.19 -1.51
C SER A 53 16.11 -13.29 -0.86
N ASP A 54 16.20 -12.89 0.41
CA ASP A 54 17.39 -13.09 1.21
C ASP A 54 17.08 -13.56 2.63
N SER A 55 18.10 -13.54 3.48
CA SER A 55 18.03 -14.11 4.82
C SER A 55 17.54 -13.15 5.91
N ILE A 56 17.36 -11.85 5.60
CA ILE A 56 17.21 -10.77 6.61
C ILE A 56 16.16 -9.70 6.25
N HIS A 57 15.59 -9.74 5.05
CA HIS A 57 14.52 -8.85 4.63
C HIS A 57 13.25 -9.63 4.33
N VAL A 58 12.11 -9.04 4.66
CA VAL A 58 10.80 -9.59 4.29
C VAL A 58 10.48 -9.20 2.85
N ASN A 59 9.81 -10.09 2.13
CA ASN A 59 9.21 -9.78 0.85
C ASN A 59 7.72 -10.14 0.91
N LEU A 60 6.94 -9.10 1.15
CA LEU A 60 5.49 -9.16 1.37
C LEU A 60 4.69 -9.30 0.07
N GLN A 61 5.35 -9.29 -1.09
CA GLN A 61 4.70 -9.48 -2.39
C GLN A 61 4.72 -10.95 -2.83
N ASN A 62 5.62 -11.77 -2.29
CA ASN A 62 5.70 -13.19 -2.59
C ASN A 62 5.94 -14.02 -1.31
N PRO A 63 4.95 -14.80 -0.84
CA PRO A 63 5.09 -15.56 0.40
C PRO A 63 6.20 -16.62 0.38
N ALA A 64 6.58 -17.13 -0.79
CA ALA A 64 7.64 -18.14 -0.89
C ALA A 64 9.02 -17.61 -0.44
N SER A 65 9.16 -16.28 -0.34
CA SER A 65 10.37 -15.62 0.15
C SER A 65 10.70 -15.96 1.60
N PHE A 66 9.70 -16.15 2.47
CA PHE A 66 9.91 -16.34 3.91
C PHE A 66 10.70 -17.60 4.25
N SER A 67 10.70 -18.61 3.36
CA SER A 67 11.48 -19.84 3.53
C SER A 67 13.00 -19.61 3.47
N HIS A 68 13.45 -18.48 2.91
CA HIS A 68 14.86 -18.11 2.79
C HIS A 68 15.41 -17.36 4.02
N LEU A 69 14.54 -16.94 4.93
CA LEU A 69 14.93 -16.23 6.14
C LEU A 69 15.83 -17.12 7.01
N LYS A 70 16.84 -16.49 7.64
CA LYS A 70 17.70 -17.14 8.64
C LYS A 70 17.64 -16.47 10.00
N TYR A 71 16.98 -15.33 10.09
CA TYR A 71 16.80 -14.54 11.28
C TYR A 71 15.31 -14.22 11.43
N THR A 72 14.86 -14.18 12.68
CA THR A 72 13.57 -13.55 12.98
C THR A 72 13.70 -12.07 12.69
N THR A 73 12.84 -11.60 11.79
CA THR A 73 12.82 -10.23 11.30
C THR A 73 11.55 -9.56 11.82
N PHE A 74 11.71 -8.56 12.67
CA PHE A 74 10.65 -7.60 12.97
C PHE A 74 10.85 -6.40 12.04
N THR A 75 9.83 -6.03 11.28
CA THR A 75 9.90 -4.85 10.44
C THR A 75 8.66 -3.96 10.57
N ILE A 76 8.90 -2.66 10.54
CA ILE A 76 7.87 -1.64 10.49
C ILE A 76 8.23 -0.64 9.39
N GLY A 77 7.26 -0.29 8.56
CA GLY A 77 7.40 0.68 7.49
C GLY A 77 6.48 1.88 7.71
N ALA A 78 6.96 3.08 7.42
CA ALA A 78 6.19 4.30 7.40
C ALA A 78 6.47 5.08 6.11
N ASN A 79 5.52 5.89 5.71
CA ASN A 79 5.57 6.68 4.49
C ASN A 79 5.04 8.09 4.73
N ASN A 80 5.67 9.07 4.08
CA ASN A 80 5.16 10.41 3.94
C ASN A 80 4.93 10.68 2.45
N ASN A 81 3.67 10.87 2.08
CA ASN A 81 3.24 11.17 0.72
C ASN A 81 2.91 12.67 0.62
N ASN A 82 3.59 13.37 -0.27
CA ASN A 82 3.29 14.73 -0.64
C ASN A 82 2.79 14.75 -2.09
N VAL A 83 1.55 15.16 -2.30
CA VAL A 83 0.89 15.19 -3.61
C VAL A 83 0.51 16.63 -3.97
N ASN A 84 0.82 17.01 -5.20
CA ASN A 84 0.36 18.23 -5.82
C ASN A 84 -0.71 17.86 -6.85
N LEU A 85 -1.96 18.12 -6.49
CA LEU A 85 -3.16 17.91 -7.30
C LEU A 85 -3.30 19.09 -8.28
N LYS A 86 -3.47 18.82 -9.56
CA LYS A 86 -3.63 19.83 -10.61
C LYS A 86 -4.86 19.54 -11.46
N THR A 87 -5.62 20.57 -11.74
CA THR A 87 -6.61 20.62 -12.82
C THR A 87 -6.12 21.59 -13.90
N ASP A 88 -6.93 21.84 -14.92
CA ASP A 88 -6.62 22.85 -15.94
C ASP A 88 -6.59 24.29 -15.37
N SER A 89 -7.21 24.53 -14.21
CA SER A 89 -7.39 25.88 -13.64
C SER A 89 -6.79 26.07 -12.23
N GLN A 90 -6.59 25.00 -11.45
CA GLN A 90 -6.17 25.08 -10.05
C GLN A 90 -5.06 24.08 -9.71
N SER A 91 -4.25 24.41 -8.71
CA SER A 91 -3.28 23.49 -8.13
C SER A 91 -3.36 23.54 -6.61
N GLU A 92 -3.43 22.38 -5.97
CA GLU A 92 -3.47 22.24 -4.51
C GLU A 92 -2.44 21.21 -4.03
N LYS A 93 -2.01 21.35 -2.77
CA LYS A 93 -1.06 20.43 -2.14
C LYS A 93 -1.69 19.72 -0.97
N ALA A 94 -1.43 18.42 -0.88
CA ALA A 94 -1.80 17.61 0.27
C ALA A 94 -0.62 16.76 0.73
N THR A 95 -0.51 16.58 2.04
CA THR A 95 0.51 15.71 2.65
C THR A 95 -0.17 14.73 3.59
N ARG A 96 0.25 13.46 3.54
CA ARG A 96 -0.23 12.39 4.42
C ARG A 96 0.94 11.57 4.93
N THR A 97 0.90 11.21 6.21
CA THR A 97 1.88 10.33 6.85
C THR A 97 1.17 9.06 7.32
N THR A 98 1.67 7.91 6.90
CA THR A 98 1.05 6.60 7.14
C THR A 98 2.06 5.59 7.67
N ILE A 99 1.55 4.58 8.38
CA ILE A 99 2.28 3.34 8.63
C ILE A 99 1.89 2.36 7.54
N ASP A 100 2.86 1.84 6.79
CA ASP A 100 2.62 1.01 5.62
C ASP A 100 2.52 -0.48 5.97
N TYR A 101 3.20 -0.92 7.03
CA TYR A 101 3.14 -2.30 7.51
C TYR A 101 3.82 -2.47 8.87
N LEU A 102 3.38 -3.49 9.61
CA LEU A 102 4.05 -4.06 10.77
C LEU A 102 4.07 -5.58 10.62
N VAL A 103 5.26 -6.19 10.62
CA VAL A 103 5.43 -7.61 10.29
C VAL A 103 6.45 -8.26 11.19
N VAL A 104 6.16 -9.49 11.60
CA VAL A 104 7.11 -10.43 12.20
C VAL A 104 7.23 -11.64 11.28
N ALA A 105 8.42 -11.90 10.78
CA ALA A 105 8.72 -13.09 10.00
C ALA A 105 9.81 -13.92 10.69
N MET A 106 9.66 -15.24 10.70
CA MET A 106 10.54 -16.12 11.45
C MET A 106 10.86 -17.42 10.67
N PRO A 107 12.12 -17.88 10.70
CA PRO A 107 12.48 -19.21 10.23
C PRO A 107 12.11 -20.24 11.30
N VAL A 108 10.98 -20.90 11.11
CA VAL A 108 10.47 -21.91 12.07
C VAL A 108 11.31 -23.18 12.01
N ALA A 109 11.82 -23.54 10.83
CA ALA A 109 12.76 -24.63 10.65
C ALA A 109 13.69 -24.35 9.46
N LYS A 110 14.70 -25.20 9.24
CA LYS A 110 15.73 -25.00 8.19
C LYS A 110 15.17 -24.75 6.78
N LYS A 111 13.99 -25.29 6.47
CA LYS A 111 13.29 -25.15 5.19
C LYS A 111 11.92 -24.47 5.31
N PHE A 112 11.53 -24.03 6.50
CA PHE A 112 10.20 -23.48 6.77
C PHE A 112 10.29 -22.08 7.35
N GLY A 113 9.58 -21.16 6.71
CA GLY A 113 9.40 -19.79 7.20
C GLY A 113 7.93 -19.52 7.48
N ALA A 114 7.66 -18.69 8.47
CA ALA A 114 6.33 -18.20 8.77
C ALA A 114 6.36 -16.68 8.94
N SER A 115 5.25 -16.02 8.65
CA SER A 115 5.09 -14.58 8.87
C SER A 115 3.71 -14.25 9.38
N LEU A 116 3.62 -13.20 10.19
CA LEU A 116 2.37 -12.57 10.60
C LEU A 116 2.53 -11.06 10.47
N GLY A 117 1.49 -10.37 10.02
CA GLY A 117 1.57 -8.92 9.89
C GLY A 117 0.23 -8.23 9.72
N LEU A 118 0.29 -6.91 9.86
CA LEU A 118 -0.81 -5.99 9.68
C LEU A 118 -0.38 -4.87 8.74
N LEU A 119 -1.21 -4.57 7.74
CA LEU A 119 -0.96 -3.48 6.79
C LEU A 119 -2.28 -2.84 6.31
N PRO A 120 -2.33 -1.54 6.02
CA PRO A 120 -3.42 -0.93 5.28
C PRO A 120 -3.37 -1.42 3.82
N PHE A 121 -4.38 -2.18 3.41
CA PHE A 121 -4.47 -2.71 2.04
C PHE A 121 -4.93 -1.63 1.06
N SER A 122 -5.98 -0.89 1.42
CA SER A 122 -6.47 0.26 0.66
C SER A 122 -6.83 1.41 1.60
N SER A 123 -6.90 2.62 1.05
CA SER A 123 -7.35 3.80 1.80
C SER A 123 -8.19 4.73 0.93
N VAL A 124 -9.21 5.30 1.56
CA VAL A 124 -10.03 6.39 1.04
C VAL A 124 -9.70 7.65 1.81
N GLY A 125 -9.57 8.76 1.10
CA GLY A 125 -9.09 10.00 1.67
C GLY A 125 -9.14 11.10 0.63
N TYR A 126 -10.22 11.86 0.61
CA TYR A 126 -10.38 13.00 -0.25
C TYR A 126 -11.29 14.04 0.42
N LYS A 127 -11.04 15.31 0.08
CA LYS A 127 -11.87 16.43 0.48
C LYS A 127 -11.94 17.38 -0.70
N ILE A 128 -13.09 17.40 -1.37
CA ILE A 128 -13.35 18.19 -2.56
C ILE A 128 -14.44 19.19 -2.20
N GLU A 129 -14.18 20.46 -2.46
CA GLU A 129 -15.12 21.55 -2.22
C GLU A 129 -15.34 22.29 -3.53
N ASN A 130 -16.61 22.47 -3.87
CA ASN A 130 -17.03 23.35 -4.96
C ASN A 130 -17.99 24.39 -4.36
N ILE A 131 -17.43 25.53 -3.95
CA ILE A 131 -18.18 26.62 -3.35
C ILE A 131 -18.36 27.68 -4.43
N ASN A 132 -19.61 27.91 -4.83
CA ASN A 132 -19.94 28.94 -5.79
C ASN A 132 -19.80 30.32 -5.14
N GLU A 133 -19.21 31.28 -5.88
CA GLU A 133 -19.11 32.68 -5.43
C GLU A 133 -20.47 33.36 -5.37
N ASP A 134 -21.40 32.95 -6.24
CA ASP A 134 -22.80 33.33 -6.20
C ASP A 134 -23.55 32.55 -5.12
N THR A 135 -23.94 33.24 -4.04
CA THR A 135 -24.61 32.66 -2.87
C THR A 135 -26.01 32.13 -3.14
N THR A 136 -26.58 32.44 -4.32
CA THR A 136 -27.85 31.88 -4.77
C THR A 136 -27.70 30.53 -5.48
N GLN A 137 -26.46 30.14 -5.81
CA GLN A 137 -26.16 28.90 -6.52
C GLN A 137 -25.77 27.76 -5.57
N GLN A 138 -25.95 26.53 -6.05
CA GLN A 138 -25.68 25.32 -5.29
C GLN A 138 -24.18 25.14 -5.07
N SER A 139 -23.77 24.96 -3.83
CA SER A 139 -22.43 24.55 -3.44
C SER A 139 -22.43 23.10 -2.96
N ALA A 140 -21.30 22.41 -3.13
CA ALA A 140 -21.16 21.02 -2.74
C ALA A 140 -19.83 20.75 -2.04
N ARG A 141 -19.85 19.85 -1.07
CA ARG A 141 -18.67 19.33 -0.39
C ARG A 141 -18.73 17.82 -0.35
N TYR A 142 -17.67 17.20 -0.84
CA TYR A 142 -17.48 15.76 -0.82
C TYR A 142 -16.29 15.44 0.08
N PHE A 143 -16.52 14.56 1.04
CA PHE A 143 -15.51 14.07 1.96
C PHE A 143 -15.56 12.54 1.98
N GLY A 144 -14.41 11.90 2.00
CA GLY A 144 -14.34 10.46 2.20
C GLY A 144 -13.11 10.06 2.98
N ASP A 145 -13.29 9.11 3.88
CA ASP A 145 -12.25 8.62 4.78
C ASP A 145 -12.37 7.12 5.04
N GLY A 146 -11.32 6.56 5.63
CA GLY A 146 -11.23 5.16 5.99
C GLY A 146 -10.44 4.31 5.00
N GLY A 147 -10.82 3.04 4.87
CA GLY A 147 -10.12 2.07 4.05
C GLY A 147 -10.24 0.65 4.56
N VAL A 148 -9.44 -0.24 3.98
CA VAL A 148 -9.41 -1.66 4.31
C VAL A 148 -8.03 -2.01 4.85
N ASN A 149 -7.97 -2.51 6.08
CA ASN A 149 -6.78 -3.10 6.67
C ASN A 149 -6.74 -4.60 6.39
N ARG A 150 -5.54 -5.15 6.41
CA ARG A 150 -5.28 -6.57 6.20
C ARG A 150 -4.40 -7.09 7.31
N PHE A 151 -4.94 -8.05 8.05
CA PHE A 151 -4.14 -8.97 8.85
C PHE A 151 -3.80 -10.19 8.02
N PHE A 152 -2.55 -10.63 8.00
CA PHE A 152 -2.16 -11.80 7.21
C PHE A 152 -1.28 -12.75 8.02
N GLY A 153 -1.38 -14.03 7.64
CA GLY A 153 -0.46 -15.07 8.06
C GLY A 153 0.07 -15.84 6.86
N SER A 154 1.37 -16.10 6.87
CA SER A 154 2.10 -16.71 5.77
C SER A 154 2.85 -17.95 6.23
N LEU A 155 2.88 -18.96 5.37
CA LEU A 155 3.75 -20.13 5.52
C LEU A 155 4.51 -20.35 4.22
N ALA A 156 5.78 -20.71 4.34
CA ALA A 156 6.66 -20.94 3.21
C ALA A 156 7.53 -22.17 3.41
N TYR A 157 7.80 -22.90 2.33
CA TYR A 157 8.59 -24.12 2.32
C TYR A 157 9.60 -24.13 1.16
N SER A 158 10.88 -24.38 1.46
CA SER A 158 11.90 -24.63 0.45
C SER A 158 11.95 -26.12 0.12
N PHE A 159 11.45 -26.51 -1.05
CA PHE A 159 11.44 -27.91 -1.50
C PHE A 159 12.88 -28.41 -1.69
N ASN A 160 13.68 -27.65 -2.45
CA ASN A 160 15.10 -27.85 -2.64
C ASN A 160 15.85 -26.51 -2.54
N ASP A 161 17.14 -26.51 -2.85
CA ASP A 161 17.97 -25.30 -2.73
C ASP A 161 17.63 -24.23 -3.80
N ASN A 162 16.81 -24.57 -4.80
CA ASN A 162 16.43 -23.67 -5.88
C ASN A 162 14.96 -23.24 -5.82
N PHE A 163 14.05 -24.10 -5.38
CA PHE A 163 12.61 -23.86 -5.42
C PHE A 163 12.03 -23.69 -4.02
N SER A 164 11.25 -22.62 -3.85
CA SER A 164 10.39 -22.43 -2.69
C SER A 164 8.96 -22.13 -3.07
N PHE A 165 8.07 -22.48 -2.17
CA PHE A 165 6.63 -22.28 -2.26
C PHE A 165 6.15 -21.53 -1.03
N GLY A 166 5.07 -20.77 -1.15
CA GLY A 166 4.45 -20.12 -0.01
C GLY A 166 2.98 -19.83 -0.23
N VAL A 167 2.27 -19.66 0.88
CA VAL A 167 0.84 -19.36 0.93
C VAL A 167 0.60 -18.26 1.96
N ASP A 168 -0.22 -17.28 1.61
CA ASP A 168 -0.79 -16.29 2.51
C ASP A 168 -2.27 -16.53 2.73
N ILE A 169 -2.72 -16.38 3.97
CA ILE A 169 -4.11 -16.25 4.35
C ILE A 169 -4.30 -14.83 4.88
N ASN A 170 -5.17 -14.06 4.23
CA ASN A 170 -5.39 -12.66 4.52
C ASN A 170 -6.82 -12.47 5.02
N TYR A 171 -6.98 -11.79 6.16
CA TYR A 171 -8.26 -11.28 6.64
C TYR A 171 -8.29 -9.77 6.42
N ASN A 172 -9.18 -9.33 5.54
CA ASN A 172 -9.37 -7.92 5.21
C ASN A 172 -10.55 -7.40 6.02
N PHE A 173 -10.40 -6.22 6.63
CA PHE A 173 -11.44 -5.59 7.43
C PHE A 173 -11.28 -4.08 7.43
N GLY A 174 -12.39 -3.35 7.47
CA GLY A 174 -12.35 -1.91 7.59
C GLY A 174 -13.69 -1.26 7.32
N ASN A 175 -13.71 0.06 7.45
CA ASN A 175 -14.87 0.88 7.17
C ASN A 175 -14.45 1.97 6.20
N ILE A 176 -15.32 2.29 5.26
CA ILE A 176 -15.19 3.44 4.37
C ILE A 176 -16.42 4.31 4.57
N SER A 177 -16.19 5.60 4.82
CA SER A 177 -17.25 6.60 4.94
C SER A 177 -17.12 7.59 3.79
N THR A 178 -18.24 7.93 3.16
CA THR A 178 -18.30 9.04 2.20
C THR A 178 -19.47 9.93 2.58
N ASN A 179 -19.21 11.22 2.66
CA ASN A 179 -20.16 12.25 3.06
C ASN A 179 -20.25 13.29 1.93
N SER A 180 -21.44 13.46 1.38
CA SER A 180 -21.77 14.53 0.43
C SER A 180 -22.68 15.52 1.14
N VAL A 181 -22.36 16.81 1.07
CA VAL A 181 -23.22 17.89 1.56
C VAL A 181 -23.44 18.87 0.43
N GLU A 182 -24.70 19.08 0.07
CA GLU A 182 -25.13 20.02 -0.95
C GLU A 182 -26.02 21.07 -0.31
N PHE A 183 -25.76 22.34 -0.61
CA PHE A 183 -26.47 23.45 0.01
C PHE A 183 -26.43 24.69 -0.88
N ILE A 184 -27.38 25.60 -0.70
CA ILE A 184 -27.34 26.95 -1.27
C ILE A 184 -27.09 27.90 -0.10
N PRO A 185 -26.02 28.73 -0.10
CA PRO A 185 -25.66 29.56 1.04
C PRO A 185 -26.78 30.45 1.60
N GLU A 186 -27.67 30.95 0.75
CA GLU A 186 -28.82 31.77 1.17
C GLU A 186 -29.99 30.96 1.77
N ILE A 187 -29.97 29.64 1.62
CA ILE A 187 -31.00 28.74 2.15
C ILE A 187 -30.47 28.10 3.43
N GLN A 188 -31.28 28.18 4.49
CA GLN A 188 -30.91 27.72 5.82
C GLN A 188 -30.58 26.21 5.89
N LEU A 189 -31.21 25.41 5.02
CA LEU A 189 -31.13 23.96 5.03
C LEU A 189 -30.44 23.45 3.77
N GLY A 190 -29.56 22.48 3.95
CA GLY A 190 -28.95 21.69 2.89
C GLY A 190 -29.33 20.21 3.00
N THR A 191 -28.84 19.42 2.06
CA THR A 191 -28.99 17.97 2.06
C THR A 191 -27.64 17.32 2.33
N ARG A 192 -27.63 16.32 3.20
CA ARG A 192 -26.46 15.48 3.45
C ARG A 192 -26.77 14.04 3.10
N GLU A 193 -25.85 13.42 2.36
CA GLU A 193 -25.80 12.00 2.14
C GLU A 193 -24.55 11.41 2.79
N LEU A 194 -24.76 10.57 3.80
CA LEU A 194 -23.71 9.82 4.47
C LEU A 194 -23.82 8.34 4.12
N ASN A 195 -22.80 7.84 3.42
CA ASN A 195 -22.69 6.43 3.09
C ASN A 195 -21.56 5.79 3.91
N THR A 196 -21.87 4.68 4.58
CA THR A 196 -20.90 3.86 5.31
C THR A 196 -20.88 2.46 4.73
N SER A 197 -19.69 1.99 4.37
CA SER A 197 -19.45 0.62 3.90
C SER A 197 -18.54 -0.10 4.88
N LYS A 198 -19.07 -1.11 5.58
CA LYS A 198 -18.30 -2.00 6.43
C LYS A 198 -17.90 -3.23 5.64
N ILE A 199 -16.59 -3.45 5.53
CA ILE A 199 -16.00 -4.46 4.64
C ILE A 199 -15.30 -5.50 5.49
N ASN A 200 -15.54 -6.77 5.20
CA ASN A 200 -14.72 -7.85 5.74
C ASN A 200 -14.65 -9.06 4.79
N GLY A 201 -13.59 -9.86 4.89
CA GLY A 201 -13.50 -11.11 4.14
C GLY A 201 -12.09 -11.64 3.97
N PHE A 202 -12.00 -12.89 3.52
CA PHE A 202 -10.73 -13.58 3.35
C PHE A 202 -10.26 -13.58 1.89
N ASN A 203 -8.94 -13.53 1.69
CA ASN A 203 -8.33 -13.83 0.40
C ASN A 203 -7.02 -14.59 0.59
N TYR A 204 -6.59 -15.28 -0.46
CA TYR A 204 -5.40 -16.12 -0.45
C TYR A 204 -4.39 -15.61 -1.47
N ASN A 205 -3.10 -15.78 -1.19
CA ASN A 205 -2.05 -15.59 -2.19
C ASN A 205 -1.16 -16.84 -2.21
N PHE A 206 -0.67 -17.18 -3.38
CA PHE A 206 0.27 -18.28 -3.59
C PHE A 206 1.55 -17.72 -4.21
N GLY A 207 2.68 -18.24 -3.78
CA GLY A 207 3.99 -17.79 -4.24
C GLY A 207 4.88 -18.96 -4.61
N VAL A 208 5.68 -18.76 -5.64
CA VAL A 208 6.81 -19.62 -6.01
C VAL A 208 8.02 -18.73 -6.27
N MET A 209 9.19 -19.17 -5.80
CA MET A 209 10.47 -18.54 -6.16
C MET A 209 11.46 -19.60 -6.64
N TYR A 210 12.31 -19.17 -7.56
CA TYR A 210 13.34 -19.97 -8.19
C TYR A 210 14.69 -19.25 -8.15
N ASN A 211 15.69 -19.86 -7.53
CA ASN A 211 17.03 -19.31 -7.35
C ASN A 211 18.07 -20.32 -7.85
N LYS A 212 18.68 -20.12 -9.02
CA LYS A 212 19.71 -21.04 -9.55
C LYS A 212 21.04 -20.35 -9.80
N LYS A 213 22.10 -20.88 -9.20
CA LYS A 213 23.48 -20.49 -9.54
C LYS A 213 23.84 -21.03 -10.92
N VAL A 214 24.22 -20.15 -11.82
CA VAL A 214 24.71 -20.49 -13.17
C VAL A 214 26.23 -20.54 -13.20
N THR A 215 26.86 -19.65 -12.41
CA THR A 215 28.30 -19.68 -12.14
C THR A 215 28.54 -19.55 -10.64
N GLU A 216 29.81 -19.55 -10.20
CA GLU A 216 30.13 -19.34 -8.78
C GLU A 216 29.61 -18.00 -8.23
N LYS A 217 29.49 -16.98 -9.09
CA LYS A 217 29.08 -15.63 -8.72
C LYS A 217 27.66 -15.30 -9.19
N LEU A 218 27.22 -15.84 -10.32
CA LEU A 218 26.00 -15.43 -11.00
C LEU A 218 24.82 -16.34 -10.63
N THR A 219 23.73 -15.73 -10.17
CA THR A 219 22.47 -16.39 -9.84
C THR A 219 21.35 -15.83 -10.71
N LEU A 220 20.53 -16.72 -11.24
CA LEU A 220 19.25 -16.40 -11.87
C LEU A 220 18.13 -16.48 -10.82
N PHE A 221 17.25 -15.51 -10.87
CA PHE A 221 16.08 -15.37 -10.01
C PHE A 221 14.81 -15.43 -10.86
N GLY A 222 13.82 -16.19 -10.41
CA GLY A 222 12.49 -16.25 -11.00
C GLY A 222 11.44 -16.24 -9.90
N SER A 223 10.32 -15.59 -10.15
CA SER A 223 9.22 -15.54 -9.19
C SER A 223 7.87 -15.59 -9.88
N LEU A 224 6.94 -16.30 -9.27
CA LEU A 224 5.53 -16.30 -9.62
C LEU A 224 4.74 -16.00 -8.34
N ALA A 225 3.80 -15.07 -8.41
CA ALA A 225 2.78 -14.93 -7.37
C ALA A 225 1.39 -14.90 -8.01
N TYR A 226 0.43 -15.53 -7.35
CA TYR A 226 -0.95 -15.63 -7.82
C TYR A 226 -1.91 -15.37 -6.67
N SER A 227 -2.80 -14.40 -6.85
CA SER A 227 -3.94 -14.15 -5.98
C SER A 227 -5.20 -14.53 -6.75
N PRO A 228 -5.89 -15.63 -6.41
CA PRO A 228 -7.19 -15.94 -7.00
C PRO A 228 -8.22 -14.87 -6.65
N GLN A 229 -9.24 -14.76 -7.51
CA GLN A 229 -10.38 -13.90 -7.24
C GLN A 229 -11.07 -14.32 -5.94
N SER A 230 -11.42 -13.36 -5.10
CA SER A 230 -12.18 -13.58 -3.87
C SER A 230 -13.30 -12.55 -3.73
N ASN A 231 -14.23 -12.79 -2.82
CA ASN A 231 -15.31 -11.86 -2.50
C ASN A 231 -15.11 -11.32 -1.08
N LEU A 232 -15.27 -10.02 -0.91
CA LEU A 232 -15.43 -9.37 0.38
C LEU A 232 -16.91 -9.10 0.61
N ASP A 233 -17.39 -9.38 1.81
CA ASP A 233 -18.73 -9.03 2.23
C ASP A 233 -18.76 -7.55 2.62
N VAL A 234 -19.74 -6.83 2.08
CA VAL A 234 -19.90 -5.39 2.29
C VAL A 234 -21.30 -5.11 2.81
N GLU A 235 -21.36 -4.54 4.01
CA GLU A 235 -22.59 -4.01 4.59
C GLU A 235 -22.60 -2.49 4.35
N ASN A 236 -23.54 -2.04 3.52
CA ASN A 236 -23.71 -0.65 3.14
C ASN A 236 -24.88 -0.03 3.90
N SER A 237 -24.66 1.16 4.45
CA SER A 237 -25.70 2.02 5.03
C SER A 237 -25.64 3.39 4.35
N ARG A 238 -26.76 3.85 3.80
CA ARG A 238 -26.92 5.17 3.19
C ARG A 238 -27.94 5.96 3.99
N ASN A 239 -27.53 7.08 4.57
CA ASN A 239 -28.39 7.99 5.31
C ASN A 239 -28.49 9.32 4.56
N ILE A 240 -29.70 9.68 4.14
CA ILE A 240 -29.99 10.98 3.52
C ILE A 240 -30.78 11.82 4.52
N THR A 241 -30.25 12.97 4.92
CA THR A 241 -30.84 13.83 5.95
C THR A 241 -30.76 15.30 5.57
N THR A 242 -31.73 16.06 6.04
CA THR A 242 -31.71 17.52 5.98
C THR A 242 -30.80 18.06 7.08
N VAL A 243 -29.87 18.94 6.71
CA VAL A 243 -28.87 19.49 7.62
C VAL A 243 -28.92 21.00 7.67
N PHE A 244 -28.67 21.56 8.85
CA PHE A 244 -28.31 22.96 8.99
C PHE A 244 -26.81 23.10 8.71
N VAL A 245 -26.45 23.96 7.77
CA VAL A 245 -25.05 24.22 7.40
C VAL A 245 -24.60 25.54 8.03
N THR A 246 -23.57 25.49 8.87
CA THR A 246 -23.02 26.70 9.50
C THR A 246 -22.15 27.50 8.54
N SER A 247 -21.78 28.73 8.93
CA SER A 247 -20.79 29.56 8.22
C SER A 247 -19.38 28.94 8.18
N THR A 248 -19.09 27.97 9.05
CA THR A 248 -17.89 27.11 9.02
C THR A 248 -18.09 25.84 8.19
N PHE A 249 -19.23 25.73 7.50
CA PHE A 249 -19.63 24.63 6.65
C PHE A 249 -19.70 23.27 7.37
N ASN A 250 -20.03 23.29 8.67
CA ASN A 250 -20.36 22.08 9.41
C ASN A 250 -21.85 21.78 9.24
N ALA A 251 -22.18 20.52 9.00
CA ALA A 251 -23.53 20.06 8.75
C ALA A 251 -24.11 19.33 9.97
N PHE A 252 -25.16 19.90 10.58
CA PHE A 252 -25.85 19.32 11.73
C PHE A 252 -27.21 18.76 11.30
N PRO A 253 -27.50 17.46 11.51
CA PRO A 253 -28.79 16.88 11.14
C PRO A 253 -29.90 17.53 11.96
N GLN A 254 -30.98 17.92 11.28
CA GLN A 254 -32.17 18.53 11.89
C GLN A 254 -33.28 17.50 12.11
N GLU A 255 -33.29 16.42 11.32
CA GLU A 255 -34.29 15.34 11.39
C GLU A 255 -33.64 13.96 11.20
N ASP A 256 -34.33 12.91 11.63
CA ASP A 256 -33.97 11.52 11.34
C ASP A 256 -34.06 11.28 9.84
N GLY A 257 -32.90 11.09 9.20
CA GLY A 257 -32.81 10.85 7.76
C GLY A 257 -33.33 9.48 7.32
N ILE A 258 -33.57 9.34 6.02
CA ILE A 258 -33.90 8.04 5.42
C ILE A 258 -32.65 7.18 5.42
N THR A 259 -32.69 6.04 6.12
CA THR A 259 -31.57 5.09 6.16
C THR A 259 -31.90 3.85 5.34
N GLN A 260 -31.09 3.58 4.32
CA GLN A 260 -31.16 2.37 3.52
C GLN A 260 -29.98 1.47 3.86
N VAL A 261 -30.26 0.20 4.18
CA VAL A 261 -29.23 -0.80 4.45
C VAL A 261 -29.28 -1.85 3.34
N SER A 262 -28.12 -2.19 2.81
CA SER A 262 -27.98 -3.24 1.80
C SER A 262 -26.71 -4.04 2.03
N THR A 263 -26.74 -5.32 1.67
CA THR A 263 -25.56 -6.18 1.68
C THR A 263 -25.17 -6.49 0.25
N SER A 264 -23.89 -6.35 -0.06
CA SER A 264 -23.33 -6.67 -1.38
C SER A 264 -22.02 -7.44 -1.23
N LYS A 265 -21.53 -7.97 -2.35
CA LYS A 265 -20.22 -8.62 -2.42
C LYS A 265 -19.33 -7.86 -3.38
N LEU A 266 -18.17 -7.45 -2.88
CA LEU A 266 -17.16 -6.80 -3.70
C LEU A 266 -16.12 -7.83 -4.13
N LYS A 267 -15.92 -7.96 -5.44
CA LYS A 267 -14.92 -8.87 -6.02
C LYS A 267 -13.53 -8.26 -5.91
N LEU A 268 -12.63 -8.95 -5.23
CA LEU A 268 -11.19 -8.73 -5.39
C LEU A 268 -10.75 -9.54 -6.62
N PRO A 269 -10.22 -8.90 -7.67
CA PRO A 269 -9.90 -9.56 -8.92
C PRO A 269 -8.73 -10.53 -8.77
N SER A 270 -8.63 -11.46 -9.71
CA SER A 270 -7.44 -12.28 -9.85
C SER A 270 -6.22 -11.42 -10.21
N LYS A 271 -5.06 -11.78 -9.67
CA LYS A 271 -3.78 -11.11 -9.91
C LYS A 271 -2.68 -12.12 -10.15
N PHE A 272 -1.94 -11.95 -11.24
CA PHE A 272 -0.73 -12.71 -11.55
C PHE A 272 0.48 -11.80 -11.56
N VAL A 273 1.59 -12.27 -11.00
CA VAL A 273 2.86 -11.56 -10.94
C VAL A 273 3.95 -12.49 -11.43
N PHE A 274 4.67 -12.08 -12.47
CA PHE A 274 5.81 -12.79 -13.04
C PHE A 274 7.05 -11.94 -12.88
N GLY A 275 8.08 -12.47 -12.23
CA GLY A 275 9.36 -11.79 -12.06
C GLY A 275 10.51 -12.61 -12.60
N ALA A 276 11.49 -11.93 -13.16
CA ALA A 276 12.77 -12.49 -13.55
C ALA A 276 13.91 -11.55 -13.16
N GLY A 277 15.05 -12.09 -12.77
CA GLY A 277 16.21 -11.30 -12.40
C GLY A 277 17.52 -12.06 -12.48
N ILE A 278 18.61 -11.31 -12.40
CA ILE A 278 19.97 -11.83 -12.45
C ILE A 278 20.87 -10.99 -11.55
N GLY A 279 21.84 -11.64 -10.91
CA GLY A 279 22.78 -10.91 -10.06
C GLY A 279 23.82 -11.76 -9.37
N GLU A 280 24.72 -11.07 -8.67
CA GLU A 280 25.66 -11.64 -7.72
C GLU A 280 25.15 -11.34 -6.30
N VAL A 281 24.72 -12.40 -5.61
CA VAL A 281 24.14 -12.30 -4.26
C VAL A 281 25.08 -11.52 -3.33
N ARG A 282 24.55 -10.51 -2.62
CA ARG A 282 25.29 -9.57 -1.75
C ARG A 282 26.22 -8.59 -2.46
N LYS A 283 26.06 -8.39 -3.76
CA LYS A 283 26.83 -7.40 -4.52
C LYS A 283 25.98 -6.62 -5.50
N TRP A 284 25.20 -7.27 -6.35
CA TRP A 284 24.27 -6.59 -7.23
C TRP A 284 23.19 -7.52 -7.74
N MET A 285 22.03 -6.98 -8.06
CA MET A 285 20.95 -7.70 -8.72
C MET A 285 20.13 -6.72 -9.54
N VAL A 286 19.70 -7.13 -10.72
CA VAL A 286 18.73 -6.41 -11.55
C VAL A 286 17.61 -7.38 -11.89
N GLY A 287 16.38 -6.89 -11.85
CA GLY A 287 15.20 -7.67 -12.18
C GLY A 287 14.09 -6.84 -12.79
N THR A 288 13.14 -7.56 -13.35
CA THR A 288 11.91 -7.03 -13.92
C THR A 288 10.72 -7.83 -13.39
N GLU A 289 9.58 -7.17 -13.31
CA GLU A 289 8.33 -7.79 -12.88
C GLU A 289 7.15 -7.30 -13.72
N LEU A 290 6.29 -8.22 -14.12
CA LEU A 290 5.04 -7.97 -14.83
C LEU A 290 3.89 -8.41 -13.94
N THR A 291 2.97 -7.50 -13.69
CA THR A 291 1.74 -7.77 -12.95
C THR A 291 0.56 -7.61 -13.89
N PHE A 292 -0.30 -8.62 -13.93
CA PHE A 292 -1.58 -8.59 -14.62
C PHE A 292 -2.70 -8.76 -13.60
N GLN A 293 -3.69 -7.88 -13.64
CA GLN A 293 -4.81 -7.92 -12.72
C GLN A 293 -6.11 -7.76 -13.50
N GLN A 294 -7.07 -8.67 -13.26
CA GLN A 294 -8.35 -8.69 -13.95
C GLN A 294 -9.34 -7.65 -13.38
N SER A 295 -8.90 -6.39 -13.34
CA SER A 295 -9.61 -5.29 -12.71
C SER A 295 -10.96 -4.99 -13.36
N SER A 296 -11.23 -5.43 -14.59
CA SER A 296 -12.55 -5.31 -15.23
C SER A 296 -13.69 -6.03 -14.49
N SER A 297 -13.34 -6.91 -13.53
CA SER A 297 -14.28 -7.60 -12.65
C SER A 297 -14.60 -6.82 -11.36
N PHE A 298 -13.96 -5.68 -11.13
CA PHE A 298 -14.26 -4.82 -9.99
C PHE A 298 -15.67 -4.27 -10.07
N GLY A 299 -16.35 -4.26 -8.93
CA GLY A 299 -17.59 -3.53 -8.74
C GLY A 299 -17.35 -2.26 -7.91
N ASN A 300 -18.24 -1.29 -8.07
CA ASN A 300 -18.32 -0.14 -7.18
C ASN A 300 -19.08 -0.50 -5.90
N ARG A 301 -18.85 0.28 -4.83
CA ARG A 301 -19.58 0.13 -3.55
C ARG A 301 -21.08 0.43 -3.69
N PHE A 302 -21.41 1.28 -4.65
CA PHE A 302 -22.77 1.70 -5.00
C PHE A 302 -22.99 1.60 -6.51
N ASN A 303 -24.21 1.25 -6.91
CA ASN A 303 -24.59 0.98 -8.30
C ASN A 303 -24.95 2.26 -9.10
N ASP A 304 -25.00 3.42 -8.44
CA ASP A 304 -25.36 4.72 -9.02
C ASP A 304 -24.16 5.50 -9.59
N ILE A 305 -22.94 4.95 -9.48
CA ILE A 305 -21.74 5.51 -10.12
C ILE A 305 -21.70 5.06 -11.58
N THR A 306 -22.13 5.93 -12.50
CA THR A 306 -22.34 5.60 -13.93
C THR A 306 -21.23 6.08 -14.87
N ASN A 307 -20.36 6.99 -14.43
CA ASN A 307 -19.31 7.60 -15.25
C ASN A 307 -17.94 6.91 -15.14
N VAL A 308 -17.90 5.73 -14.53
CA VAL A 308 -16.65 4.99 -14.27
C VAL A 308 -16.76 3.56 -14.74
N GLU A 309 -15.73 3.15 -15.46
CA GLU A 309 -15.54 1.80 -15.94
C GLU A 309 -14.21 1.24 -15.44
N TYR A 310 -14.10 -0.08 -15.44
CA TYR A 310 -12.87 -0.77 -15.07
C TYR A 310 -12.35 -1.60 -16.24
N GLU A 311 -11.06 -1.46 -16.52
CA GLU A 311 -10.32 -2.29 -17.47
C GLU A 311 -9.28 -3.16 -16.76
N ASN A 312 -8.70 -4.11 -17.46
CA ASN A 312 -7.63 -4.94 -16.89
C ASN A 312 -6.37 -4.10 -16.65
N SER A 313 -5.86 -4.15 -15.43
CA SER A 313 -4.67 -3.41 -15.03
C SER A 313 -3.41 -4.21 -15.37
N THR A 314 -2.40 -3.48 -15.86
CA THR A 314 -1.06 -4.03 -16.08
C THR A 314 -0.03 -3.11 -15.44
N LYS A 315 0.93 -3.71 -14.73
CA LYS A 315 2.08 -3.00 -14.16
C LYS A 315 3.38 -3.64 -14.57
N ILE A 316 4.33 -2.80 -14.96
CA ILE A 316 5.69 -3.17 -15.34
C ILE A 316 6.63 -2.50 -14.34
N SER A 317 7.54 -3.28 -13.77
CA SER A 317 8.54 -2.80 -12.82
C SER A 317 9.92 -3.25 -13.25
N PHE A 318 10.90 -2.37 -13.18
CA PHE A 318 12.30 -2.66 -13.44
C PHE A 318 13.17 -2.03 -12.36
N GLY A 319 14.12 -2.75 -11.82
CA GLY A 319 14.95 -2.21 -10.75
C GLY A 319 15.96 -3.20 -10.21
N GLY A 320 16.72 -2.73 -9.22
CA GLY A 320 17.80 -3.52 -8.68
C GLY A 320 18.51 -2.87 -7.50
N TYR A 321 19.51 -3.58 -7.00
CA TYR A 321 20.37 -3.10 -5.94
C TYR A 321 21.85 -3.27 -6.27
N TYR A 322 22.68 -2.47 -5.61
CA TYR A 322 24.14 -2.55 -5.62
C TYR A 322 24.70 -2.38 -4.21
N ILE A 323 25.63 -3.25 -3.83
CA ILE A 323 26.33 -3.25 -2.55
C ILE A 323 27.84 -3.32 -2.87
N PRO A 324 28.62 -2.24 -2.65
CA PRO A 324 30.03 -2.22 -3.02
C PRO A 324 30.84 -3.34 -2.35
N LYS A 325 30.66 -3.51 -1.04
CA LYS A 325 31.30 -4.56 -0.23
C LYS A 325 30.57 -4.76 1.09
N TYR A 326 29.68 -5.75 1.13
CA TYR A 326 28.84 -6.05 2.31
C TYR A 326 29.64 -6.34 3.59
N ASN A 327 30.88 -6.82 3.47
CA ASN A 327 31.76 -7.20 4.58
C ASN A 327 32.92 -6.22 4.81
N SER A 328 32.77 -4.94 4.45
CA SER A 328 33.80 -3.93 4.72
C SER A 328 33.92 -3.62 6.22
N PHE A 329 35.12 -3.77 6.78
CA PHE A 329 35.40 -3.47 8.18
C PHE A 329 35.59 -1.97 8.45
N ASN A 330 36.19 -1.25 7.51
CA ASN A 330 36.69 0.12 7.75
C ASN A 330 35.85 1.21 7.06
N LYS A 331 35.03 0.87 6.06
CA LYS A 331 34.30 1.86 5.25
C LYS A 331 32.80 1.60 5.29
N TYR A 332 32.07 2.42 6.05
CA TYR A 332 30.61 2.29 6.21
C TYR A 332 29.85 2.33 4.89
N LEU A 333 30.15 3.30 4.01
CA LEU A 333 29.50 3.47 2.71
C LEU A 333 29.62 2.25 1.80
N GLN A 334 30.65 1.42 1.97
CA GLN A 334 30.77 0.19 1.19
C GLN A 334 29.75 -0.88 1.58
N ARG A 335 29.21 -0.81 2.81
CA ARG A 335 28.17 -1.72 3.30
C ARG A 335 26.76 -1.25 2.99
N VAL A 336 26.59 0.00 2.54
CA VAL A 336 25.28 0.56 2.20
C VAL A 336 24.75 -0.13 0.94
N THR A 337 23.48 -0.51 0.98
CA THR A 337 22.76 -1.04 -0.18
C THR A 337 22.14 0.11 -0.94
N TYR A 338 22.57 0.34 -2.17
CA TYR A 338 21.98 1.33 -3.07
C TYR A 338 20.92 0.66 -3.93
N ARG A 339 19.74 1.26 -4.03
CA ARG A 339 18.60 0.73 -4.79
C ARG A 339 18.08 1.79 -5.74
N ALA A 340 17.66 1.34 -6.92
CA ALA A 340 16.99 2.19 -7.89
C ALA A 340 16.00 1.35 -8.69
N GLY A 341 14.97 2.00 -9.21
CA GLY A 341 14.00 1.36 -10.09
C GLY A 341 13.01 2.33 -10.71
N PHE A 342 12.23 1.80 -11.62
CA PHE A 342 11.17 2.47 -12.35
C PHE A 342 9.96 1.55 -12.40
N ASN A 343 8.76 2.13 -12.37
CA ASN A 343 7.52 1.42 -12.60
C ASN A 343 6.55 2.24 -13.44
N TYR A 344 5.78 1.50 -14.22
CA TYR A 344 4.64 1.99 -14.99
C TYR A 344 3.44 1.11 -14.69
N GLU A 345 2.28 1.72 -14.49
CA GLU A 345 1.05 1.03 -14.14
C GLU A 345 -0.13 1.71 -14.83
N ASN A 346 -0.88 0.95 -15.63
CA ASN A 346 -2.27 1.30 -15.89
C ASN A 346 -3.09 0.81 -14.68
N THR A 347 -3.79 1.72 -14.00
CA THR A 347 -4.49 1.41 -12.75
C THR A 347 -5.75 0.54 -12.94
N GLY A 348 -6.21 0.39 -14.18
CA GLY A 348 -7.47 -0.28 -14.53
C GLY A 348 -8.70 0.60 -14.34
N LEU A 349 -8.54 1.87 -13.96
CA LEU A 349 -9.63 2.83 -13.76
C LEU A 349 -9.79 3.70 -15.00
N ILE A 350 -11.01 3.74 -15.55
CA ILE A 350 -11.40 4.61 -16.65
C ILE A 350 -12.46 5.59 -16.13
N ILE A 351 -12.20 6.88 -16.26
CA ILE A 351 -13.14 7.95 -15.87
C ILE A 351 -13.33 8.85 -17.08
N ASN A 352 -14.58 9.12 -17.46
CA ASN A 352 -14.90 9.95 -18.62
C ASN A 352 -14.14 9.50 -19.90
N ASN A 353 -14.02 8.18 -20.11
CA ASN A 353 -13.28 7.54 -21.22
C ASN A 353 -11.76 7.75 -21.23
N GLU A 354 -11.17 8.23 -20.13
CA GLU A 354 -9.72 8.38 -19.98
C GLU A 354 -9.16 7.37 -18.98
N SER A 355 -8.16 6.59 -19.40
CA SER A 355 -7.48 5.62 -18.54
C SER A 355 -6.51 6.32 -17.59
N ILE A 356 -6.61 6.00 -16.30
CA ILE A 356 -5.72 6.53 -15.28
C ILE A 356 -4.43 5.72 -15.23
N ASN A 357 -3.34 6.35 -15.66
CA ASN A 357 -2.00 5.76 -15.66
C ASN A 357 -1.14 6.35 -14.53
N ASN A 358 -0.17 5.58 -14.08
CA ASN A 358 0.79 5.94 -13.04
C ASN A 358 2.22 5.61 -13.49
N TYR A 359 3.12 6.56 -13.24
CA TYR A 359 4.55 6.45 -13.55
C TYR A 359 5.35 6.81 -12.30
N GLY A 360 6.36 6.03 -11.97
CA GLY A 360 7.18 6.27 -10.78
C GLY A 360 8.65 5.89 -10.98
N ILE A 361 9.54 6.75 -10.52
CA ILE A 361 10.97 6.44 -10.36
C ILE A 361 11.28 6.38 -8.87
N THR A 362 12.06 5.39 -8.47
CA THR A 362 12.35 5.10 -7.07
C THR A 362 13.85 5.00 -6.82
N PHE A 363 14.29 5.49 -5.68
CA PHE A 363 15.64 5.35 -5.18
C PHE A 363 15.59 4.91 -3.72
N GLY A 364 16.62 4.25 -3.23
CA GLY A 364 16.71 3.94 -1.81
C GLY A 364 18.07 3.50 -1.33
N LEU A 365 18.23 3.58 -0.01
CA LEU A 365 19.43 3.24 0.74
C LEU A 365 19.06 2.27 1.86
N GLY A 366 19.78 1.15 1.92
CA GLY A 366 19.78 0.24 3.06
C GLY A 366 20.99 0.51 3.94
N LEU A 367 20.75 1.03 5.13
CA LEU A 367 21.74 1.46 6.10
C LEU A 367 21.92 0.36 7.17
N PRO A 368 22.98 -0.44 7.11
CA PRO A 368 23.21 -1.48 8.11
C PRO A 368 23.50 -0.86 9.48
N LEU A 369 22.93 -1.45 10.52
CA LEU A 369 23.17 -1.08 11.90
C LEU A 369 24.33 -1.91 12.48
N GLY A 370 25.13 -1.32 13.38
CA GLY A 370 26.26 -2.01 13.99
C GLY A 370 25.83 -3.15 14.91
N GLY A 371 26.59 -4.24 14.95
CA GLY A 371 26.44 -5.33 15.92
C GLY A 371 25.35 -6.38 15.62
N SER A 372 24.50 -6.17 14.61
CA SER A 372 23.49 -7.15 14.16
C SER A 372 23.33 -7.13 12.64
N PHE A 373 22.47 -7.99 12.08
CA PHE A 373 22.05 -7.93 10.67
C PHE A 373 20.91 -6.93 10.42
N SER A 374 20.58 -6.11 11.42
CA SER A 374 19.51 -5.13 11.33
C SER A 374 19.89 -3.97 10.40
N ASN A 375 18.88 -3.35 9.78
CA ASN A 375 19.08 -2.21 8.90
C ASN A 375 17.92 -1.22 8.99
N ILE A 376 18.23 0.02 8.66
CA ILE A 376 17.24 1.06 8.37
C ILE A 376 17.20 1.21 6.86
N ASN A 377 16.03 1.22 6.26
CA ASN A 377 15.89 1.53 4.85
C ASN A 377 15.22 2.88 4.69
N VAL A 378 15.77 3.70 3.81
CA VAL A 378 15.18 4.98 3.42
C VAL A 378 15.01 4.93 1.91
N GLY A 379 13.83 5.30 1.43
CA GLY A 379 13.58 5.38 0.00
C GLY A 379 12.76 6.59 -0.37
N PHE A 380 12.87 6.93 -1.64
CA PHE A 380 12.29 8.09 -2.27
C PHE A 380 11.62 7.64 -3.57
N GLU A 381 10.41 8.11 -3.82
CA GLU A 381 9.68 7.87 -5.06
C GLU A 381 9.14 9.19 -5.57
N TYR A 382 9.38 9.47 -6.84
CA TYR A 382 8.79 10.60 -7.54
C TYR A 382 7.99 10.06 -8.71
N GLY A 383 6.77 10.55 -8.87
CA GLY A 383 5.88 10.02 -9.87
C GLY A 383 4.72 10.94 -10.22
N LYS A 384 3.97 10.50 -11.23
CA LYS A 384 2.82 11.19 -11.77
C LYS A 384 1.71 10.17 -12.03
N ARG A 385 0.49 10.50 -11.59
CA ARG A 385 -0.72 9.70 -11.77
C ARG A 385 -1.84 10.57 -12.35
N GLY A 386 -2.62 10.00 -13.27
CA GLY A 386 -3.79 10.69 -13.85
C GLY A 386 -3.42 11.69 -14.96
N THR A 387 -4.40 12.51 -15.31
CA THR A 387 -4.37 13.47 -16.41
C THR A 387 -5.26 14.67 -16.08
N THR A 388 -5.04 15.82 -16.72
CA THR A 388 -5.98 16.96 -16.63
C THR A 388 -7.06 16.94 -17.71
N ASN A 389 -6.90 16.09 -18.73
CA ASN A 389 -7.88 15.93 -19.80
C ASN A 389 -9.27 15.56 -19.24
N ALA A 390 -10.33 15.97 -19.95
CA ALA A 390 -11.72 15.70 -19.57
C ALA A 390 -12.09 16.18 -18.15
N GLY A 391 -11.42 17.23 -17.66
CA GLY A 391 -11.65 17.80 -16.33
C GLY A 391 -11.14 16.93 -15.18
N LEU A 392 -10.23 15.98 -15.46
CA LEU A 392 -9.65 15.10 -14.45
C LEU A 392 -8.53 15.78 -13.67
N VAL A 393 -8.07 15.11 -12.62
CA VAL A 393 -7.04 15.62 -11.70
C VAL A 393 -5.71 14.90 -11.95
N GLU A 394 -4.68 15.65 -12.32
CA GLU A 394 -3.33 15.14 -12.37
C GLU A 394 -2.65 15.23 -10.99
N GLU A 395 -2.05 14.14 -10.55
CA GLU A 395 -1.35 14.05 -9.27
C GLU A 395 0.15 13.91 -9.51
N ASN A 396 0.92 14.93 -9.14
CA ASN A 396 2.38 14.84 -9.08
C ASN A 396 2.78 14.57 -7.63
N TYR A 397 3.38 13.42 -7.36
CA TYR A 397 3.62 12.98 -5.99
C TYR A 397 5.10 12.72 -5.70
N THR A 398 5.46 12.94 -4.44
CA THR A 398 6.75 12.58 -3.85
C THR A 398 6.49 11.78 -2.59
N ASN A 399 7.00 10.56 -2.53
CA ASN A 399 6.95 9.73 -1.33
C ASN A 399 8.33 9.61 -0.70
N VAL A 400 8.39 9.73 0.61
CA VAL A 400 9.54 9.37 1.44
C VAL A 400 9.13 8.22 2.34
N PHE A 401 9.79 7.09 2.19
CA PHE A 401 9.45 5.88 2.92
C PHE A 401 10.65 5.42 3.76
N ILE A 402 10.37 5.02 4.99
CA ILE A 402 11.36 4.60 5.97
C ILE A 402 10.92 3.28 6.56
N SER A 403 11.82 2.30 6.64
CA SER A 403 11.59 1.08 7.40
C SER A 403 12.73 0.79 8.36
N LEU A 404 12.37 0.12 9.44
CA LEU A 404 13.33 -0.49 10.35
C LEU A 404 13.15 -2.00 10.28
N SER A 405 14.21 -2.72 9.91
CA SER A 405 14.24 -4.18 9.84
C SER A 405 15.20 -4.70 10.90
N LEU A 406 14.65 -5.12 12.05
CA LEU A 406 15.37 -5.67 13.19
C LEU A 406 15.51 -7.18 13.04
N ASN A 407 16.76 -7.65 13.02
CA ASN A 407 17.09 -9.05 12.78
C ASN A 407 17.76 -9.68 13.99
N ASP A 408 17.20 -10.79 14.48
CA ASP A 408 17.76 -11.55 15.59
C ASP A 408 17.53 -13.07 15.45
N LYS A 409 18.31 -13.87 16.18
CA LYS A 409 18.12 -15.33 16.26
C LYS A 409 17.27 -15.68 17.47
N TRP A 410 15.98 -15.86 17.25
CA TRP A 410 15.10 -16.37 18.30
C TRP A 410 15.25 -17.89 18.44
N PHE A 411 14.85 -18.42 19.59
CA PHE A 411 14.82 -19.87 19.88
C PHE A 411 16.18 -20.58 19.97
N VAL A 412 17.27 -19.84 20.17
CA VAL A 412 18.55 -20.44 20.57
C VAL A 412 18.44 -20.84 22.04
N LYS A 413 18.43 -22.15 22.34
CA LYS A 413 18.57 -22.64 23.73
C LYS A 413 19.84 -22.05 24.32
N ARG A 414 19.68 -21.18 25.33
CA ARG A 414 20.81 -20.63 26.09
C ARG A 414 21.45 -21.80 26.84
N LYS A 415 22.76 -21.99 26.65
CA LYS A 415 23.50 -23.09 27.30
C LYS A 415 23.71 -22.85 28.81
N TYR A 416 23.55 -21.63 29.27
CA TYR A 416 23.66 -21.25 30.67
C TYR A 416 22.58 -20.19 30.96
N GLU A 417 21.59 -20.58 31.76
CA GLU A 417 20.70 -19.71 32.55
C GLU A 417 20.51 -20.37 33.92
#